data_AF-A0A2G2LHN3-F1
#
_entry.id   AF-A0A2G2LHN3-F1
#
_cell.length_a   1.000
_cell.length_b   1.000
_cell.length_c   1.000
_cell.angle_alpha   90.00
_cell.angle_beta   90.00
_cell.angle_gamma   90.00
#
_symmetry.space_group_name_H-M   'P 1'
#
loop_
_entity.id
_entity.type
_entity.pdbx_description
1 polymer ?
#
loop_
_entity_poly.entity_id
_entity_poly.type
_entity_poly.pdbx_seq_one_letter_code
_entity_poly.pdbx_strand_id
1 'polypeptide(L)'
;MMDQLNHVKTVKQWFKESPKVLQNDFLATPYNSLFIYHNSLGRSIRNECELWQENWEPKLVEGIDCSPNHPDAVSMEIIKQA
;
A
#
# COMPACT_ATOMS: atom_id res chain seq x y z
N MET A 1 -7.84 -3.83 12.64
CA MET A 1 -6.89 -4.94 12.35
C MET A 1 -7.52 -6.10 11.54
N MET A 2 -8.85 -6.32 11.55
CA MET A 2 -9.48 -7.30 10.65
C MET A 2 -9.45 -6.87 9.16
N ASP A 3 -9.49 -5.57 8.84
CA ASP A 3 -9.55 -5.10 7.44
C ASP A 3 -8.25 -5.17 6.66
N GLN A 4 -7.09 -5.00 7.31
CA GLN A 4 -5.82 -4.98 6.59
C GLN A 4 -5.52 -6.32 5.91
N LEU A 5 -5.94 -7.44 6.51
CA LEU A 5 -5.82 -8.77 5.91
C LEU A 5 -6.71 -8.91 4.67
N ASN A 6 -7.90 -8.29 4.66
CA ASN A 6 -8.78 -8.27 3.50
C ASN A 6 -8.19 -7.40 2.39
N HIS A 7 -7.62 -6.23 2.71
CA HIS A 7 -6.93 -5.38 1.74
C HIS A 7 -5.75 -6.10 1.08
N VAL A 8 -4.93 -6.82 1.85
CA VAL A 8 -3.83 -7.64 1.29
C VAL A 8 -4.36 -8.74 0.36
N LYS A 9 -5.48 -9.40 0.70
CA LYS A 9 -6.10 -10.39 -0.19
C LYS A 9 -6.58 -9.78 -1.50
N THR A 10 -7.21 -8.60 -1.44
CA THR A 10 -7.65 -7.85 -2.64
C THR A 10 -6.46 -7.52 -3.53
N VAL A 11 -5.38 -6.98 -2.98
CA VAL A 11 -4.19 -6.61 -3.76
C VAL A 11 -3.49 -7.86 -4.32
N LYS A 12 -3.44 -8.97 -3.59
CA LYS A 12 -2.94 -10.24 -4.12
C LYS A 12 -3.77 -10.76 -5.29
N GLN A 13 -5.08 -10.53 -5.28
CA GLN A 13 -5.93 -10.88 -6.40
C GLN A 13 -5.62 -10.00 -7.62
N TRP A 14 -5.48 -8.67 -7.44
CA TRP A 14 -5.04 -7.77 -8.51
C TRP A 14 -3.70 -8.18 -9.11
N PHE A 15 -2.75 -8.58 -8.27
CA PHE A 15 -1.45 -9.07 -8.72
C PHE A 15 -1.60 -10.29 -9.64
N LYS A 16 -2.40 -11.29 -9.24
CA LYS A 16 -2.67 -12.50 -10.05
C LYS A 16 -3.34 -12.19 -11.39
N GLU A 17 -4.21 -11.17 -11.42
CA GLU A 17 -4.95 -10.76 -12.62
C GLU A 17 -4.15 -9.80 -13.53
N SER A 18 -3.08 -9.20 -13.01
CA SER A 18 -2.26 -8.25 -13.76
C SER A 18 -1.47 -8.93 -14.89
N PRO A 19 -1.14 -8.21 -15.98
CA PRO A 19 -0.26 -8.72 -17.01
C PRO A 19 1.08 -9.24 -16.46
N LYS A 20 1.58 -10.37 -16.98
CA LYS A 20 2.84 -10.99 -16.55
C LYS A 20 4.04 -10.04 -16.56
N VAL A 21 4.08 -9.08 -17.49
CA VAL A 21 5.13 -8.06 -17.54
C VAL A 21 5.13 -7.23 -16.26
N LEU A 22 3.97 -6.74 -15.82
CA LEU A 22 3.86 -5.96 -14.58
C LEU A 22 4.16 -6.82 -13.34
N GLN A 23 3.74 -8.09 -13.33
CA GLN A 23 4.08 -9.01 -12.26
C GLN A 23 5.61 -9.19 -12.14
N ASN A 24 6.28 -9.40 -13.28
CA ASN A 24 7.73 -9.56 -13.32
C ASN A 24 8.45 -8.27 -12.90
N ASP A 25 8.00 -7.10 -13.38
CA ASP A 25 8.58 -5.80 -13.00
C ASP A 25 8.47 -5.57 -11.48
N PHE A 26 7.32 -5.91 -10.90
CA PHE A 26 7.10 -5.81 -9.46
C PHE A 26 8.01 -6.77 -8.67
N LEU A 27 8.07 -8.05 -9.07
CA LEU A 27 8.92 -9.05 -8.42
C LEU A 27 10.43 -8.78 -8.58
N ALA A 28 10.82 -8.12 -9.67
CA ALA A 28 12.19 -7.70 -9.91
C ALA A 28 12.58 -6.42 -9.13
N THR A 29 11.59 -5.68 -8.62
CA THR A 29 11.85 -4.45 -7.85
C THR A 29 12.37 -4.81 -6.46
N PRO A 30 13.55 -4.30 -6.06
CA PRO A 30 14.08 -4.52 -4.71
C PRO A 30 13.11 -4.04 -3.63
N TYR A 31 13.05 -4.76 -2.50
CA TYR A 31 12.13 -4.43 -1.41
C TYR A 31 12.24 -2.98 -0.91
N ASN A 32 13.47 -2.48 -0.80
CA ASN A 32 13.76 -1.08 -0.41
C ASN A 32 13.39 -0.04 -1.48
N SER A 33 13.05 -0.48 -2.69
CA SER A 33 12.62 0.36 -3.82
C SER A 33 11.11 0.28 -4.07
N LEU A 34 10.35 -0.52 -3.31
CA LEU A 34 8.89 -0.65 -3.50
C LEU A 34 8.13 0.68 -3.34
N PHE A 35 8.73 1.69 -2.69
CA PHE A 35 8.16 3.02 -2.56
C PHE A 35 7.90 3.71 -3.91
N ILE A 36 8.54 3.28 -5.01
CA ILE A 36 8.25 3.81 -6.35
C ILE A 36 6.78 3.61 -6.76
N TYR A 37 6.11 2.61 -6.19
CA TYR A 37 4.71 2.31 -6.44
C TYR A 37 3.75 3.15 -5.59
N HIS A 38 4.25 4.00 -4.70
CA HIS A 38 3.43 4.80 -3.78
C HIS A 38 2.38 5.67 -4.50
N ASN A 39 2.76 6.29 -5.60
CA ASN A 39 1.89 7.18 -6.38
C ASN A 39 1.00 6.45 -7.40
N SER A 40 1.26 5.16 -7.66
CA SER A 40 0.48 4.33 -8.57
C SER A 40 -0.36 3.32 -7.79
N LEU A 41 0.19 2.14 -7.50
CA LEU A 41 -0.49 1.08 -6.74
C LEU A 41 -0.90 1.55 -5.35
N GLY A 42 -0.04 2.31 -4.65
CA GLY A 42 -0.35 2.84 -3.33
C GLY A 42 -1.60 3.74 -3.33
N ARG A 43 -1.72 4.61 -4.35
CA ARG A 43 -2.91 5.44 -4.55
C ARG A 43 -4.15 4.60 -4.86
N SER A 44 -4.04 3.59 -5.73
CA SER A 44 -5.16 2.68 -6.01
C SER A 44 -5.64 1.95 -4.75
N ILE A 45 -4.71 1.49 -3.89
CA ILE A 45 -5.03 0.87 -2.60
C ILE A 45 -5.77 1.86 -1.68
N ARG A 46 -5.25 3.08 -1.52
CA ARG A 46 -5.89 4.09 -0.67
C ARG A 46 -7.32 4.41 -1.10
N ASN A 47 -7.57 4.42 -2.41
CA ASN A 47 -8.89 4.71 -2.96
C ASN A 47 -9.84 3.52 -2.83
N GLU A 48 -9.43 2.32 -3.25
CA GLU A 48 -10.28 1.12 -3.19
C GLU A 48 -10.64 0.73 -1.76
N CYS A 49 -9.67 0.84 -0.86
CA CYS A 49 -9.85 0.48 0.55
C CYS A 49 -10.34 1.66 1.40
N GLU A 50 -10.68 2.79 0.77
CA GLU A 50 -11.20 4.00 1.43
C GLU A 50 -10.36 4.47 2.63
N LEU A 51 -9.03 4.30 2.58
CA LEU A 51 -8.16 4.49 3.75
C LEU A 51 -8.18 5.92 4.30
N TRP A 52 -8.50 6.91 3.46
CA TRP A 52 -8.68 8.31 3.89
C TRP A 52 -9.90 8.54 4.79
N GLN A 53 -10.86 7.60 4.81
CA GLN A 53 -12.04 7.65 5.68
C GLN A 53 -11.78 6.99 7.03
N GLU A 54 -10.69 6.21 7.16
CA GLU A 54 -10.29 5.65 8.44
C GLU A 54 -9.73 6.75 9.34
N ASN A 55 -10.02 6.68 10.64
CA ASN A 55 -9.43 7.60 11.60
C ASN A 55 -7.99 7.19 11.93
N TRP A 56 -7.07 8.14 11.88
CA TRP A 56 -5.74 7.99 12.46
C TRP A 56 -5.38 9.22 13.30
N GLU A 57 -4.50 9.02 14.27
CA GLU A 57 -3.92 10.11 15.06
C GLU A 57 -2.54 10.45 14.46
N PRO A 58 -2.35 11.68 13.94
CA PRO A 58 -1.08 12.08 13.35
C PRO A 58 0.08 12.01 14.35
N LYS A 59 1.22 11.48 13.89
CA LYS A 59 2.47 11.46 14.68
C LYS A 59 3.53 12.26 13.94
N LEU A 60 3.53 13.56 14.20
CA LEU A 60 4.39 14.50 13.47
C LEU A 60 5.84 14.42 13.97
N VAL A 61 6.76 14.13 13.06
CA VAL A 61 8.21 14.27 13.26
C VAL A 61 8.70 15.31 12.25
N GLU A 62 9.23 16.42 12.74
CA GLU A 62 9.69 17.55 11.88
C GLU A 62 8.60 18.05 10.90
N GLY A 63 7.33 17.99 11.30
CA GLY A 63 6.19 18.42 10.48
C GLY A 63 5.67 17.38 9.48
N ILE A 64 6.26 16.19 9.45
CA ILE A 64 5.83 15.07 8.59
C ILE A 64 5.06 14.05 9.44
N ASP A 65 3.88 13.63 8.98
CA ASP A 65 3.12 12.58 9.65
C ASP A 65 3.78 11.21 9.42
N CYS A 66 4.33 10.65 10.50
CA CYS A 66 4.94 9.32 10.54
C CYS A 66 4.04 8.31 11.26
N SER A 67 2.74 8.58 11.39
CA SER A 67 1.82 7.64 12.04
C SER A 67 1.70 6.34 11.24
N PRO A 68 1.75 5.17 11.90
CA PRO A 68 1.68 3.87 11.21
C PRO A 68 0.31 3.62 10.56
N ASN A 69 -0.72 4.33 11.03
CA ASN A 69 -2.08 4.24 10.52
C ASN A 69 -2.38 5.32 9.47
N HIS A 70 -1.41 6.18 9.13
CA HIS A 70 -1.57 7.11 8.02
C HIS A 70 -1.86 6.32 6.73
N PRO A 71 -2.80 6.74 5.87
CA PRO A 71 -3.16 6.02 4.64
C PRO A 71 -1.96 5.68 3.74
N ASP A 72 -0.96 6.56 3.69
CA ASP A 72 0.28 6.29 2.95
C ASP A 72 1.10 5.15 3.58
N ALA A 73 1.21 5.12 4.91
CA ALA A 73 1.93 4.06 5.63
C ALA A 73 1.21 2.71 5.49
N VAL A 74 -0.12 2.70 5.63
CA VAL A 74 -0.95 1.50 5.49
C VAL A 74 -0.87 0.94 4.08
N SER A 75 -1.03 1.78 3.04
CA SER A 75 -0.92 1.33 1.64
C SER A 75 0.48 0.80 1.30
N MET A 76 1.53 1.41 1.84
CA MET A 76 2.90 0.92 1.68
C MET A 76 3.11 -0.46 2.35
N GLU A 77 2.50 -0.67 3.52
CA GLU A 77 2.56 -1.96 4.22
C GLU A 77 1.83 -3.06 3.46
N ILE A 78 0.69 -2.74 2.85
CA ILE A 78 -0.03 -3.68 1.99
C ILE A 78 0.82 -4.07 0.77
N ILE A 79 1.50 -3.11 0.13
CA ILE A 79 2.41 -3.38 -1.01
C ILE A 79 3.53 -4.35 -0.62
N LYS A 80 4.11 -4.19 0.58
CA LYS A 80 5.20 -5.04 1.07
C LYS A 80 4.77 -6.49 1.34
N GLN A 81 3.47 -6.72 1.60
CA GLN A 81 2.91 -8.03 1.93
C GLN A 81 2.24 -8.74 0.75
N ALA A 82 2.02 -8.03 -0.35
CA ALA A 82 1.42 -8.53 -1.60
C ALA A 82 2.36 -9.51 -2.30
#